data_AF-A0A7R9YQ09-F1
#
_entry.id   AF-A0A7R9YQ09-F1
#
_cell.length_a   1.000
_cell.length_b   1.000
_cell.length_c   1.000
_cell.angle_alpha   90.00
_cell.angle_beta   90.00
_cell.angle_gamma   90.00
#
_symmetry.space_group_name_H-M   'P 1'
#
loop_
_entity.id
_entity.type
_entity.pdbx_description
1 polymer ?
#
loop_
_entity_poly.entity_id
_entity_poly.type
_entity_poly.pdbx_seq_one_letter_code
_entity_poly.pdbx_strand_id
1 'polypeptide(L)'
;ARRGALLDGAADLSQVQLTFSDLKINSAGFGILDVGFKSPTEVYAIGGAGLLLGSEDAGKTWTRDVEADNIPSNFYKVKFFKDKGFILGSQGVLLRYTGTGAGGK
;
A
#
# COMPACT_ATOMS: atom_id res chain seq x y z
N ALA A 1 33.41 38.07 24.67
CA ALA A 1 32.02 37.57 24.72
C ALA A 1 31.53 37.30 23.30
N ARG A 2 31.38 36.03 22.91
CA ARG A 2 30.62 35.60 21.73
C ARG A 2 29.82 34.37 22.16
N ARG A 3 28.55 34.56 22.52
CA ARG A 3 27.61 33.47 22.72
C ARG A 3 27.15 33.00 21.33
N GLY A 4 27.33 31.71 21.06
CA GLY A 4 26.95 31.08 19.81
C GLY A 4 25.44 31.14 19.60
N ALA A 5 25.06 31.47 18.37
CA ALA A 5 23.70 31.29 17.87
C ALA A 5 23.43 29.79 17.78
N LEU A 6 22.51 29.31 18.61
CA LEU A 6 21.80 28.06 18.38
C LEU A 6 20.76 28.32 17.28
N LEU A 7 20.57 27.35 16.41
CA LEU A 7 19.82 27.48 15.17
C LEU A 7 18.34 27.24 15.51
N ASP A 8 17.51 28.28 15.45
CA ASP A 8 16.06 28.25 15.71
C ASP A 8 15.24 27.60 14.56
N GLY A 9 15.75 26.53 13.96
CA GLY A 9 15.14 25.84 12.82
C GLY A 9 14.01 24.89 13.21
N ALA A 10 13.02 25.34 13.99
CA ALA A 10 11.80 24.56 14.19
C ALA A 10 11.04 24.49 12.85
N ALA A 11 10.68 23.28 12.40
CA ALA A 11 9.86 23.11 11.20
C ALA A 11 8.51 23.81 11.43
N ASP A 12 8.19 24.81 10.61
CA ASP A 12 6.90 25.47 10.64
C ASP A 12 5.85 24.54 9.99
N LEU A 13 5.07 23.88 10.85
CA LEU A 13 3.97 23.00 10.45
C LEU A 13 2.66 23.77 10.21
N SER A 14 2.63 25.10 10.39
CA SER A 14 1.42 25.92 10.25
C SER A 14 0.95 26.11 8.81
N GLN A 15 1.76 25.73 7.82
CA GLN A 15 1.50 25.93 6.39
C GLN A 15 1.12 24.66 5.63
N VAL A 16 1.07 23.49 6.28
CA VAL A 16 0.77 22.22 5.59
C VAL A 16 -0.72 21.92 5.67
N GLN A 17 -1.49 22.39 4.68
CA GLN A 17 -2.85 21.92 4.46
C GLN A 17 -2.79 20.54 3.81
N LEU A 18 -3.09 19.49 4.58
CA LEU A 18 -3.26 18.15 4.03
C LEU A 18 -4.62 18.06 3.35
N THR A 19 -4.64 17.57 2.11
CA THR A 19 -5.87 17.29 1.36
C THR A 19 -6.08 15.79 1.28
N PHE A 20 -7.15 15.31 1.91
CA PHE A 20 -7.58 13.92 1.85
C PHE A 20 -9.02 13.85 1.34
N SER A 21 -9.29 12.86 0.50
CA SER A 21 -10.65 12.46 0.10
C SER A 21 -10.94 11.07 0.65
N ASP A 22 -12.14 10.85 1.19
CA ASP A 22 -12.58 9.52 1.55
C ASP A 22 -12.88 8.69 0.29
N LEU A 23 -12.47 7.41 0.31
CA LEU A 23 -12.82 6.46 -0.73
C LEU A 23 -13.49 5.25 -0.08
N LYS A 24 -14.66 4.89 -0.60
CA LYS A 24 -15.36 3.68 -0.18
C LYS A 24 -14.74 2.47 -0.86
N ILE A 25 -13.92 1.74 -0.12
CA ILE A 25 -13.31 0.47 -0.55
C ILE A 25 -14.04 -0.66 0.16
N ASN A 26 -14.40 -1.71 -0.58
CA ASN A 26 -14.93 -2.93 0.02
C ASN A 26 -13.78 -3.82 0.53
N SER A 27 -13.30 -3.55 1.74
CA SER A 27 -12.31 -4.41 2.41
C SER A 27 -12.92 -5.60 3.15
N ALA A 28 -14.25 -5.78 3.07
CA ALA A 28 -15.02 -6.75 3.85
C ALA A 28 -14.78 -6.66 5.38
N GLY A 29 -14.43 -5.47 5.90
CA GLY A 29 -14.17 -5.24 7.31
C GLY A 29 -12.73 -5.57 7.74
N PHE A 30 -11.88 -6.05 6.84
CA PHE A 30 -10.46 -6.26 7.12
C PHE A 30 -9.70 -4.93 7.05
N GLY A 31 -8.73 -4.76 7.95
CA GLY A 31 -7.87 -3.58 7.97
C GLY A 31 -6.86 -3.59 6.82
N ILE A 32 -6.66 -2.45 6.17
CA ILE A 32 -5.57 -2.21 5.22
C ILE A 32 -4.31 -1.88 6.02
N LEU A 33 -3.21 -2.55 5.72
CA LEU A 33 -1.97 -2.50 6.47
C LEU A 33 -0.82 -1.85 5.70
N ASP A 34 -0.82 -1.90 4.36
CA ASP A 34 0.18 -1.24 3.52
C ASP A 34 -0.37 -0.92 2.13
N VAL A 35 0.28 0.03 1.44
CA VAL A 35 0.00 0.40 0.04
C VAL A 35 1.30 0.55 -0.73
N GLY A 36 1.37 -0.05 -1.92
CA GLY A 36 2.57 -0.09 -2.75
C GLY A 36 2.26 0.22 -4.21
N PHE A 37 2.98 1.21 -4.75
CA PHE A 37 2.92 1.55 -6.17
C PHE A 37 3.90 0.66 -6.94
N LYS A 38 3.39 -0.04 -7.97
CA LYS A 38 4.24 -0.70 -8.97
C LYS A 38 4.62 0.27 -10.08
N SER A 39 3.69 1.12 -10.47
CA SER A 39 3.85 2.19 -11.46
C SER A 39 3.06 3.42 -11.02
N PRO A 40 3.12 4.56 -11.74
CA PRO A 40 2.30 5.74 -11.41
C PRO A 40 0.79 5.49 -11.42
N THR A 41 0.31 4.44 -12.11
CA THR A 41 -1.12 4.12 -12.24
C THR A 41 -1.50 2.80 -11.57
N GLU A 42 -0.56 1.85 -11.44
CA GLU A 42 -0.80 0.52 -10.89
C GLU A 42 -0.39 0.47 -9.41
N VAL A 43 -1.39 0.28 -8.54
CA VAL A 43 -1.25 0.39 -7.08
C VAL A 43 -1.88 -0.83 -6.41
N TYR A 44 -1.26 -1.29 -5.34
CA TYR A 44 -1.75 -2.40 -4.54
C TYR A 44 -1.92 -1.99 -3.08
N ALA A 45 -3.06 -2.33 -2.49
CA ALA A 45 -3.31 -2.20 -1.07
C ALA A 45 -3.52 -3.61 -0.49
N ILE A 46 -2.91 -3.87 0.66
CA ILE A 46 -2.89 -5.19 1.29
C ILE A 46 -3.34 -5.10 2.75
N GLY A 47 -3.81 -6.20 3.31
CA GLY A 47 -4.34 -6.18 4.67
C GLY A 47 -4.54 -7.52 5.35
N GLY A 48 -5.40 -7.52 6.34
CA GLY A 48 -5.74 -8.72 7.11
C GLY A 48 -6.47 -9.78 6.28
N ALA A 49 -6.38 -11.04 6.71
CA ALA A 49 -7.12 -12.18 6.15
C ALA A 49 -7.05 -12.30 4.60
N GLY A 50 -5.85 -12.19 4.05
CA GLY A 50 -5.62 -12.33 2.61
C GLY A 50 -6.05 -11.13 1.78
N LEU A 51 -6.48 -10.01 2.38
CA LEU A 51 -6.93 -8.83 1.64
C LEU A 51 -5.84 -8.33 0.69
N LEU A 52 -6.12 -8.43 -0.61
CA LEU A 52 -5.32 -7.88 -1.69
C LEU A 52 -6.24 -7.11 -2.64
N LEU A 53 -5.96 -5.82 -2.80
CA LEU A 53 -6.69 -4.91 -3.68
C LEU A 53 -5.71 -4.37 -4.73
N GLY A 54 -6.12 -4.36 -5.99
CA GLY A 54 -5.40 -3.74 -7.10
C GLY A 54 -6.16 -2.54 -7.66
N SER A 55 -5.42 -1.53 -8.12
CA SER A 55 -5.93 -0.37 -8.84
C SER A 55 -5.07 -0.14 -10.07
N GLU A 56 -5.69 0.19 -11.20
CA GLU A 56 -5.02 0.54 -12.46
C GLU A 56 -5.15 2.03 -12.81
N ASP A 57 -5.78 2.83 -11.93
CA ASP A 57 -6.11 4.24 -12.15
C ASP A 57 -5.59 5.16 -11.04
N ALA A 58 -4.43 4.80 -10.47
CA ALA A 58 -3.74 5.52 -9.39
C ALA A 58 -4.53 5.60 -8.07
N GLY A 59 -5.30 4.56 -7.77
CA GLY A 59 -6.04 4.42 -6.51
C GLY A 59 -7.42 5.09 -6.49
N LYS A 60 -7.98 5.46 -7.65
CA LYS A 60 -9.33 6.02 -7.74
C LYS A 60 -10.38 4.92 -7.63
N THR A 61 -10.14 3.77 -8.24
CA THR A 61 -10.96 2.56 -8.14
C THR A 61 -10.09 1.36 -7.76
N TRP A 62 -10.70 0.37 -7.09
CA TRP A 62 -10.01 -0.79 -6.54
C TRP A 62 -10.80 -2.06 -6.82
N THR A 63 -10.09 -3.12 -7.22
CA THR A 63 -10.61 -4.47 -7.44
C THR A 63 -9.97 -5.42 -6.43
N ARG A 64 -10.78 -6.25 -5.77
CA ARG A 64 -10.28 -7.27 -4.84
C ARG A 64 -9.86 -8.51 -5.61
N ASP A 65 -8.67 -9.03 -5.28
CA ASP A 65 -8.25 -10.37 -5.67
C ASP A 65 -8.88 -11.37 -4.69
N VAL A 66 -9.95 -12.04 -5.14
CA VAL A 66 -10.68 -13.02 -4.33
C VAL A 66 -9.92 -14.34 -4.15
N GLU A 67 -8.91 -14.63 -4.99
CA GLU A 67 -8.09 -15.81 -4.82
C GLU A 67 -7.13 -15.65 -3.63
N ALA A 68 -6.68 -14.42 -3.39
CA ALA A 68 -5.85 -14.09 -2.23
C ALA A 68 -6.58 -14.32 -0.89
N ASP A 69 -7.92 -14.28 -0.86
CA ASP A 69 -8.74 -14.57 0.33
C ASP A 69 -8.52 -16.00 0.86
N ASN A 70 -8.10 -16.93 -0.01
CA ASN A 70 -7.82 -18.32 0.36
C ASN A 70 -6.45 -18.49 1.05
N ILE A 71 -5.64 -17.43 1.15
CA ILE A 71 -4.33 -17.47 1.80
C ILE A 71 -4.52 -17.13 3.28
N PRO A 72 -4.30 -18.07 4.22
CA PRO A 72 -4.54 -17.86 5.65
C PRO A 72 -3.43 -17.00 6.29
N SER A 73 -3.32 -15.75 5.86
CA SER A 73 -2.26 -14.82 6.22
C SER A 73 -2.77 -13.39 6.29
N ASN A 74 -2.27 -12.62 7.24
CA ASN A 74 -2.28 -11.16 7.10
C ASN A 74 -1.14 -10.76 6.17
N PHE A 75 -1.35 -9.77 5.33
CA PHE A 75 -0.31 -9.18 4.49
C PHE A 75 0.14 -7.86 5.12
N TYR A 76 1.42 -7.78 5.50
CA TYR A 76 1.97 -6.68 6.29
C TYR A 76 2.79 -5.68 5.49
N LYS A 77 3.31 -6.10 4.33
CA LYS A 77 4.16 -5.25 3.49
C LYS A 77 4.05 -5.60 2.03
N VAL A 78 3.92 -4.59 1.17
CA VAL A 78 4.01 -4.73 -0.28
C VAL A 78 5.17 -3.88 -0.78
N LYS A 79 6.04 -4.44 -1.61
CA LYS A 79 7.17 -3.70 -2.17
C LYS A 79 7.46 -4.09 -3.60
N PHE A 80 7.56 -3.08 -4.46
CA PHE A 80 7.95 -3.23 -5.86
C PHE A 80 9.36 -2.71 -6.13
N PHE A 81 10.02 -3.36 -7.08
CA PHE A 81 11.34 -3.07 -7.62
C PHE A 81 11.27 -3.26 -9.13
N LYS A 82 10.96 -2.19 -9.87
CA LYS A 82 10.70 -2.25 -11.32
C LYS A 82 9.61 -3.29 -11.67
N ASP A 83 9.99 -4.39 -12.30
CA ASP A 83 9.14 -5.50 -12.74
C ASP A 83 8.90 -6.57 -11.67
N LYS A 84 9.61 -6.48 -10.53
CA LYS A 84 9.50 -7.44 -9.43
C LYS A 84 8.70 -6.84 -8.29
N GLY A 85 7.88 -7.65 -7.63
CA GLY A 85 7.09 -7.25 -6.48
C GLY A 85 6.98 -8.37 -5.46
N PHE A 86 6.88 -8.02 -4.19
CA PHE A 86 6.73 -8.99 -3.11
C PHE A 86 5.72 -8.51 -2.08
N ILE A 87 4.92 -9.44 -1.55
CA ILE A 87 4.07 -9.23 -0.39
C ILE A 87 4.53 -10.15 0.74
N LEU A 88 4.78 -9.56 1.91
CA LEU A 88 5.19 -10.28 3.12
C LEU A 88 3.96 -10.57 3.99
N GLY A 89 3.73 -11.84 4.26
CA GLY A 89 2.64 -12.33 5.09
C GLY A 89 3.07 -12.87 6.46
N SER A 90 2.11 -13.40 7.22
CA SER A 90 2.37 -14.13 8.45
C SER A 90 2.92 -15.53 8.17
N GLN A 91 3.55 -16.15 9.17
CA GLN A 91 3.95 -17.57 9.13
C GLN A 91 4.82 -17.97 7.93
N GLY A 92 5.65 -17.05 7.42
CA GLY A 92 6.54 -17.31 6.29
C GLY A 92 5.89 -17.20 4.91
N VAL A 93 4.63 -16.74 4.83
CA VAL A 93 3.98 -16.45 3.54
C VAL A 93 4.72 -15.33 2.83
N LEU A 94 5.11 -15.60 1.57
CA LEU A 94 5.75 -14.67 0.67
C LEU A 94 5.10 -14.81 -0.70
N LEU A 95 4.41 -13.77 -1.15
CA LEU A 95 3.93 -13.71 -2.53
C LEU A 95 4.96 -12.98 -3.38
N ARG A 96 5.11 -13.44 -4.62
CA ARG A 96 5.94 -12.81 -5.64
C ARG A 96 5.03 -12.41 -6.80
N TYR A 97 5.13 -11.16 -7.22
CA TYR A 97 4.47 -10.66 -8.42
C TYR A 97 5.03 -11.37 -9.66
N THR A 98 4.14 -11.88 -10.51
CA THR A 98 4.48 -12.60 -11.75
C THR A 98 3.98 -11.90 -13.02
N GLY A 99 3.53 -10.65 -12.90
CA GLY A 99 2.80 -9.95 -13.96
C GLY A 99 1.29 -10.06 -13.76
N THR A 100 0.55 -9.22 -14.49
CA THR A 100 -0.88 -9.41 -14.69
C THR A 100 -1.07 -10.64 -15.57
N GLY A 101 -1.42 -11.77 -14.96
CA GLY A 101 -1.79 -12.96 -15.72
C GLY A 101 -3.01 -12.65 -16.58
N ALA A 102 -2.98 -13.02 -17.84
CA ALA A 102 -4.21 -13.19 -18.63
C ALA A 102 -4.94 -14.44 -18.10
N GLY A 103 -5.58 -14.32 -16.94
CA GLY A 103 -6.46 -15.32 -16.36
C GLY A 103 -7.44 -14.57 -15.46
N GLY A 104 -8.71 -14.43 -15.79
CA GLY A 104 -9.56 -15.33 -16.56
C GLY A 104 -10.66 -15.88 -15.67
N LYS A 105 -11.46 -14.99 -15.08
CA LYS A 105 -12.92 -14.92 -15.23
C LYS A 105 -13.41 -13.57 -14.69
#